data_AF-A0A191HWX6-F1
#
_entry.id   AF-A0A191HWX6-F1
#
_cell.length_a   1.000
_cell.length_b   1.000
_cell.length_c   1.000
_cell.angle_alpha   90.00
_cell.angle_beta   90.00
_cell.angle_gamma   90.00
#
_symmetry.space_group_name_H-M   'P 1'
#
loop_
_entity.id
_entity.type
_entity.pdbx_description
1 polymer ?
#
loop_
_entity_poly.entity_id
_entity_poly.type
_entity_poly.pdbx_seq_one_letter_code
_entity_poly.pdbx_strand_id
1 'polypeptide(L)'
;MQKEKTFHQDRCVAPSAIAFTEREGVPRYKTPRSLSIKEIGDVVEAFKNGAIRAQKAGFDLIEIHGAHGYLISTFLSKATNKREGEYRGAQKTDFAY
;
A
#
# COMPACT_ATOMS: atom_id res chain seq x y z
N MET A 1 -21.76 18.37 -11.18
CA MET A 1 -20.52 17.82 -11.78
C MET A 1 -19.55 17.50 -10.63
N GLN A 2 -19.50 16.24 -10.18
CA GLN A 2 -18.57 15.84 -9.13
C GLN A 2 -17.18 15.74 -9.76
N LYS A 3 -16.22 16.53 -9.25
CA LYS A 3 -14.81 16.44 -9.68
C LYS A 3 -14.30 15.05 -9.29
N GLU A 4 -13.78 14.29 -10.25
CA GLU A 4 -13.01 13.08 -9.96
C GLU A 4 -11.89 13.45 -8.98
N LYS A 5 -11.93 12.85 -7.78
CA LYS A 5 -10.85 13.02 -6.80
C LYS A 5 -9.63 12.30 -7.36
N THR A 6 -8.66 13.08 -7.83
CA THR A 6 -7.35 12.57 -8.23
C THR A 6 -6.70 11.85 -7.03
N PHE A 7 -6.00 10.75 -7.30
CA PHE A 7 -5.26 9.92 -6.33
C PHE A 7 -4.49 10.71 -5.25
N HIS A 8 -4.03 11.92 -5.58
CA HIS A 8 -3.22 12.77 -4.71
C HIS A 8 -3.97 13.54 -3.60
N GLN A 9 -5.31 13.64 -3.63
CA GLN A 9 -6.04 14.48 -2.68
C GLN A 9 -6.23 13.85 -1.28
N ASP A 10 -6.01 12.54 -1.13
CA ASP A 10 -6.03 11.89 0.18
C ASP A 10 -4.82 10.95 0.30
N ARG A 11 -3.68 11.54 0.69
CA ARG A 11 -2.34 10.92 0.58
C ARG A 11 -2.08 9.73 1.51
N CYS A 12 -2.90 9.54 2.56
CA CYS A 12 -2.70 8.46 3.52
C CYS A 12 -3.63 7.30 3.16
N VAL A 13 -3.07 6.28 2.49
CA VAL A 13 -3.80 5.13 1.97
C VAL A 13 -3.21 3.81 2.46
N ALA A 14 -4.06 2.79 2.53
CA ALA A 14 -3.73 1.46 3.05
C ALA A 14 -4.66 0.40 2.43
N PRO A 15 -4.39 -0.90 2.62
CA PRO A 15 -5.34 -1.96 2.26
C PRO A 15 -6.66 -1.91 3.06
N SER A 16 -6.64 -1.35 4.26
CA SER A 16 -7.81 -1.23 5.14
C SER A 16 -7.70 0.04 5.99
N ALA A 17 -8.84 0.57 6.46
CA ALA A 17 -8.90 1.81 7.24
C ALA A 17 -8.53 1.59 8.71
N ILE A 18 -7.29 1.16 8.96
CA ILE A 18 -6.75 0.85 10.29
C ILE A 18 -5.57 1.78 10.54
N ALA A 19 -5.63 2.56 11.63
CA ALA A 19 -4.53 3.44 12.03
C ALA A 19 -3.33 2.63 12.57
N PHE A 20 -2.13 3.21 12.51
CA PHE A 20 -0.90 2.52 12.95
C PHE A 20 -0.92 2.10 14.42
N THR A 21 -1.47 2.95 15.30
CA THR A 21 -1.60 2.64 16.72
C THR A 21 -2.74 3.42 17.36
N GLU A 22 -3.36 2.81 18.36
CA GLU A 22 -4.33 3.43 19.27
C GLU A 22 -3.84 3.37 20.73
N ARG A 23 -2.52 3.18 20.93
CA ARG A 23 -1.92 3.07 22.26
C ARG A 23 -2.07 4.38 23.04
N GLU A 24 -2.57 4.28 24.26
CA GLU A 24 -2.65 5.41 25.19
C GLU A 24 -1.26 6.04 25.42
N GLY A 25 -1.22 7.38 25.45
CA GLY A 25 0.01 8.16 25.58
C GLY A 25 0.81 8.34 24.28
N VAL A 26 0.35 7.80 23.14
CA VAL A 26 0.94 8.05 21.82
C VAL A 26 0.01 8.94 20.99
N PRO A 27 0.50 10.02 20.33
CA PRO A 27 -0.31 10.82 19.43
C PRO A 27 -0.99 9.97 18.36
N ARG A 28 -2.28 10.21 18.13
CA ARG A 28 -3.06 9.42 17.16
C ARG A 28 -2.60 9.71 15.73
N TYR A 29 -2.19 8.65 15.03
CA TYR A 29 -1.92 8.74 13.59
C TYR A 29 -3.23 8.91 12.82
N LYS A 30 -3.17 9.61 11.68
CA LYS A 30 -4.32 9.72 10.77
C LYS A 30 -4.73 8.31 10.33
N THR A 31 -6.03 7.99 10.46
CA THR A 31 -6.59 6.76 9.89
C THR A 31 -6.47 6.82 8.37
N PRO A 32 -5.83 5.83 7.73
CA PRO A 32 -5.69 5.81 6.29
C PRO A 32 -7.03 5.50 5.62
N ARG A 33 -7.19 5.90 4.37
CA ARG A 33 -8.30 5.45 3.53
C ARG A 33 -7.98 4.11 2.91
N SER A 34 -8.96 3.21 2.87
CA SER A 34 -8.83 1.94 2.16
C SER A 34 -8.78 2.17 0.64
N LEU A 35 -7.82 1.54 -0.04
CA LEU A 35 -7.70 1.59 -1.50
C LEU A 35 -8.82 0.79 -2.18
N SER A 36 -9.37 1.30 -3.28
CA SER A 36 -10.16 0.51 -4.22
C SER A 36 -9.26 -0.36 -5.11
N ILE A 37 -9.83 -1.37 -5.80
CA ILE A 37 -9.06 -2.22 -6.73
C ILE A 37 -8.44 -1.39 -7.86
N LYS A 38 -9.19 -0.41 -8.40
CA LYS A 38 -8.67 0.52 -9.41
C LYS A 38 -7.45 1.28 -8.88
N GLU A 39 -7.52 1.81 -7.67
CA GLU A 39 -6.41 2.58 -7.08
C GLU A 39 -5.20 1.70 -6.76
N ILE A 40 -5.38 0.41 -6.48
CA ILE A 40 -4.25 -0.53 -6.39
C ILE A 40 -3.54 -0.63 -7.75
N GLY A 41 -4.31 -0.71 -8.85
CA GLY A 41 -3.76 -0.64 -10.20
C GLY A 41 -3.01 0.68 -10.47
N ASP A 42 -3.56 1.81 -10.04
CA ASP A 42 -2.92 3.12 -10.16
C ASP A 42 -1.59 3.17 -9.35
N VAL A 43 -1.52 2.53 -8.17
CA VAL A 43 -0.30 2.38 -7.38
C VAL A 43 0.76 1.54 -8.10
N VAL A 44 0.36 0.41 -8.71
CA VAL A 44 1.28 -0.44 -9.49
C VAL A 44 1.87 0.35 -10.67
N GLU A 45 1.04 1.10 -11.39
CA GLU A 45 1.50 1.96 -12.48
C GLU A 45 2.44 3.07 -11.97
N ALA A 46 2.22 3.60 -10.75
CA ALA A 46 3.12 4.55 -10.13
C ALA A 46 4.50 3.95 -9.80
N PHE A 47 4.57 2.70 -9.31
CA PHE A 47 5.82 1.98 -9.11
C PHE A 47 6.57 1.74 -10.42
N LYS A 48 5.86 1.30 -11.46
CA LYS A 48 6.42 1.13 -12.82
C LYS A 48 7.01 2.44 -13.35
N ASN A 49 6.27 3.53 -13.24
CA ASN A 49 6.76 4.85 -13.65
C ASN A 49 7.96 5.31 -12.80
N GLY A 50 8.03 4.92 -11.52
CA GLY A 50 9.21 5.11 -10.67
C GLY A 50 10.42 4.36 -11.18
N ALA A 51 10.27 3.08 -11.52
CA ALA A 51 11.32 2.26 -12.11
C ALA A 51 11.84 2.83 -13.44
N ILE A 52 10.94 3.28 -14.32
CA ILE A 52 11.30 3.94 -15.59
C ILE A 52 12.13 5.21 -15.33
N ARG A 53 11.76 6.02 -14.31
CA ARG A 53 12.55 7.20 -13.95
C ARG A 53 13.92 6.83 -13.40
N ALA A 54 14.02 5.79 -12.57
CA ALA A 54 15.30 5.32 -12.04
C ALA A 54 16.24 4.83 -13.17
N GLN A 55 15.71 4.05 -14.12
CA GLN A 55 16.45 3.61 -15.30
C GLN A 55 16.96 4.82 -16.10
N LYS A 56 16.10 5.81 -16.39
CA LYS A 56 16.49 7.03 -17.11
C LYS A 56 17.55 7.86 -16.38
N ALA A 57 17.58 7.78 -15.06
CA ALA A 57 18.58 8.44 -14.22
C ALA A 57 19.90 7.66 -14.12
N GLY A 58 20.01 6.47 -14.72
CA GLY A 58 21.24 5.68 -14.75
C GLY A 58 21.48 4.82 -13.51
N PHE A 59 20.46 4.50 -12.72
CA PHE A 59 20.60 3.52 -11.65
C PHE A 59 20.72 2.09 -12.20
N ASP A 60 21.68 1.32 -11.67
CA ASP A 60 21.89 -0.09 -12.05
C ASP A 60 20.82 -1.02 -11.47
N LEU A 61 20.24 -0.66 -10.32
CA LEU A 61 19.28 -1.46 -9.58
C LEU A 61 18.23 -0.56 -8.92
N ILE A 62 17.04 -1.12 -8.72
CA ILE A 62 16.03 -0.61 -7.80
C ILE A 62 15.65 -1.69 -6.79
N GLU A 63 15.31 -1.26 -5.59
CA GLU A 63 14.73 -2.13 -4.56
C GLU A 63 13.26 -1.76 -4.32
N ILE A 64 12.40 -2.75 -4.21
CA ILE A 64 11.01 -2.55 -3.80
C ILE A 64 10.92 -2.60 -2.28
N HIS A 65 10.61 -1.47 -1.65
CA HIS A 65 10.51 -1.42 -0.20
C HIS A 65 9.21 -2.08 0.32
N GLY A 66 9.32 -3.38 0.61
CA GLY A 66 8.23 -4.24 1.07
C GLY A 66 8.14 -4.46 2.59
N ALA A 67 8.79 -3.63 3.40
CA ALA A 67 9.02 -3.90 4.83
C ALA A 67 8.53 -2.77 5.77
N HIS A 68 8.80 -2.94 7.08
CA HIS A 68 8.68 -1.91 8.13
C HIS A 68 7.31 -1.22 8.28
N GLY A 69 6.22 -1.88 7.92
CA GLY A 69 4.87 -1.33 8.07
C GLY A 69 4.46 -0.34 6.98
N TYR A 70 5.25 -0.18 5.92
CA TYR A 70 4.85 0.59 4.74
C TYR A 70 3.87 -0.17 3.85
N LEU A 71 3.31 0.52 2.85
CA LEU A 71 2.15 0.10 2.07
C LEU A 71 2.17 -1.38 1.68
N ILE A 72 3.23 -1.86 1.01
CA ILE A 72 3.33 -3.26 0.55
C ILE A 72 3.26 -4.22 1.75
N SER A 73 4.04 -3.99 2.80
CA SER A 73 4.03 -4.84 4.00
C SER A 73 2.65 -4.87 4.68
N THR A 74 1.90 -3.76 4.64
CA THR A 74 0.55 -3.72 5.20
C THR A 74 -0.44 -4.58 4.43
N PHE A 75 -0.24 -4.79 3.11
CA PHE A 75 -1.04 -5.73 2.31
C PHE A 75 -0.74 -7.19 2.65
N LEU A 76 0.48 -7.49 3.12
CA LEU A 76 0.92 -8.86 3.41
C LEU A 76 0.49 -9.35 4.80
N SER A 77 0.26 -8.45 5.76
CA SER A 77 -0.09 -8.81 7.13
C SER A 77 -1.59 -8.88 7.38
N LYS A 78 -2.06 -9.97 8.02
CA LYS A 78 -3.45 -10.11 8.48
C LYS A 78 -3.84 -9.09 9.56
N ALA A 79 -2.86 -8.48 10.25
CA ALA A 79 -3.15 -7.46 11.26
C ALA A 79 -3.67 -6.18 10.60
N THR A 80 -3.12 -5.81 9.44
CA THR A 80 -3.37 -4.53 8.76
C THR A 80 -4.24 -4.66 7.52
N ASN A 81 -4.35 -5.86 6.93
CA ASN A 81 -5.19 -6.12 5.75
C ASN A 81 -6.42 -6.95 6.14
N LYS A 82 -7.59 -6.32 6.09
CA LYS A 82 -8.91 -6.94 6.35
C LYS A 82 -9.76 -7.05 5.07
N ARG A 83 -9.13 -6.93 3.90
CA ARG A 83 -9.82 -7.02 2.61
C ARG A 83 -10.36 -8.43 2.37
N GLU A 84 -11.40 -8.52 1.56
CA GLU A 84 -11.93 -9.78 1.03
C GLU A 84 -11.62 -9.90 -0.47
N GLY A 85 -11.63 -11.12 -0.99
CA GLY A 85 -11.36 -11.39 -2.41
C GLY A 85 -9.90 -11.13 -2.82
N GLU A 86 -9.71 -10.52 -3.99
CA GLU A 86 -8.40 -10.16 -4.52
C GLU A 86 -7.67 -9.20 -3.54
N TYR A 87 -6.39 -9.45 -3.31
CA TYR A 87 -5.56 -8.69 -2.35
C TYR A 87 -5.93 -8.83 -0.86
N ARG A 88 -6.61 -9.90 -0.44
CA ARG A 88 -6.88 -10.22 0.99
C ARG A 88 -5.64 -10.44 1.88
N GLY A 89 -4.43 -10.38 1.30
CA GLY A 89 -3.19 -10.77 1.96
C GLY A 89 -2.98 -12.28 1.86
N ALA A 90 -1.73 -12.72 1.75
CA ALA A 90 -1.42 -14.12 1.50
C ALA A 90 -1.97 -15.02 2.62
N GLN A 91 -2.80 -16.00 2.25
CA GLN A 91 -3.16 -17.12 3.13
C GLN A 91 -2.36 -18.39 2.84
N LYS A 92 -1.40 -18.37 1.92
CA LYS A 92 -0.65 -19.58 1.56
C LYS A 92 0.65 -19.73 2.34
N THR A 93 0.56 -20.45 3.44
CA THR A 93 1.56 -21.45 3.82
C THR A 93 1.46 -22.64 2.86
N ASP A 94 1.79 -22.44 1.58
CA ASP A 94 1.99 -23.53 0.60
C ASP A 94 3.40 -23.47 0.00
N PHE A 95 4.39 -23.02 0.78
CA PHE A 95 5.77 -23.48 0.60
C PHE A 95 5.94 -24.76 1.43
N ALA A 96 5.15 -25.79 1.10
CA ALA A 96 5.53 -27.14 1.45
C ALA A 96 6.65 -27.53 0.50
N TYR A 97 7.89 -27.51 1.00
CA TYR A 97 8.97 -28.30 0.42
C TYR A 97 8.68 -29.79 0.63
#